data_AF-A0A0G0Y1V4-F1
#
_entry.id   AF-A0A0G0Y1V4-F1
#
_cell.length_a   1.000
_cell.length_b   1.000
_cell.length_c   1.000
_cell.angle_alpha   90.00
_cell.angle_beta   90.00
_cell.angle_gamma   90.00
#
_symmetry.space_group_name_H-M   'P 1'
#
loop_
_entity.id
_entity.type
_entity.pdbx_description
1 polymer ?
#
loop_
_entity_poly.entity_id
_entity_poly.type
_entity_poly.pdbx_seq_one_letter_code
_entity_poly.pdbx_strand_id
1 'polypeptide(L)'
;MNAKSLLVATFLSVVVLLTAVSVAPQADAAQTYAYSEAYSYSGYPGNSLYGRMHNPYFFYKWGNHSFGSIEEAINFARDNMYKSIHKHGKKITWIETGKRNSTVDVDVTTRPATGIDEDSVTLRGTVDLNDEEDALVWFEYGTRPSNLSERTSKTTIDEDDDEDFSKTVSNLDSDTRYYFRAVIENGNDREYGSMLSFLTEDDDDDDDSDSEEYTPEAKTLTANSIDEDSANIRGSVDMNDFTNGTVFFVYGEDEDMVDGVDDEDTFGDIDEDGEDLATFRVDSDLDKSGTYIGELRGLDSDTVYYYRIGVEYEDEDDNKTLELGSVRNFRTD
;
A
#
# COMPACT_ATOMS: atom_id res chain seq x y z
N MET A 1 -9.60 32.66 -55.25
CA MET A 1 -8.16 32.38 -55.41
C MET A 1 -7.45 32.98 -54.20
N ASN A 2 -6.77 32.27 -53.30
CA ASN A 2 -6.50 30.83 -53.20
C ASN A 2 -6.46 30.41 -51.72
N ALA A 3 -7.23 29.38 -51.38
CA ALA A 3 -7.30 28.71 -50.09
C ALA A 3 -6.05 27.84 -49.83
N LYS A 4 -4.85 28.42 -49.93
CA LYS A 4 -3.57 27.73 -49.73
C LYS A 4 -2.64 28.38 -48.70
N SER A 5 -3.10 29.37 -47.94
CA SER A 5 -2.27 30.07 -46.94
C SER A 5 -2.83 30.07 -45.51
N LEU A 6 -3.92 29.35 -45.23
CA LEU A 6 -4.45 29.17 -43.88
C LEU A 6 -4.67 27.68 -43.53
N LEU A 7 -3.71 26.84 -43.92
CA LEU A 7 -3.70 25.41 -43.59
C LEU A 7 -2.40 24.99 -42.89
N VAL A 8 -1.67 25.95 -42.32
CA VAL A 8 -0.38 25.73 -41.64
C VAL A 8 -0.43 26.11 -40.15
N ALA A 9 -1.54 26.66 -39.64
CA ALA A 9 -1.61 27.18 -38.26
C ALA A 9 -2.59 26.47 -37.30
N THR A 10 -3.32 25.44 -37.74
CA THR A 10 -4.24 24.67 -36.86
C THR A 10 -4.07 23.16 -37.02
N PHE A 11 -2.83 22.73 -37.28
CA PHE A 11 -2.44 21.31 -37.30
C PHE A 11 -1.45 20.95 -36.18
N LEU A 12 -1.23 21.85 -35.22
CA LEU A 12 -0.33 21.64 -34.08
C LEU A 12 -1.01 21.63 -32.71
N SER A 13 -2.35 21.65 -32.65
CA SER A 13 -3.06 21.95 -31.39
C SER A 13 -3.93 20.82 -30.84
N VAL A 14 -3.77 19.58 -31.33
CA VAL A 14 -4.47 18.41 -30.74
C VAL A 14 -3.49 17.32 -30.27
N VAL A 15 -2.17 17.53 -30.36
CA VAL A 15 -1.14 16.59 -29.87
C VAL A 15 -0.38 17.16 -28.66
N VAL A 16 -1.04 17.94 -27.80
CA VAL A 16 -0.43 18.49 -26.56
C VAL A 16 -1.23 18.11 -25.30
N LEU A 17 -2.27 17.28 -25.40
CA LEU A 17 -3.13 16.97 -24.25
C LEU A 17 -3.01 15.54 -23.69
N LEU A 18 -1.86 14.89 -23.87
CA LEU A 18 -1.53 13.63 -23.16
C LEU A 18 -0.12 13.57 -22.54
N THR A 19 0.68 14.63 -22.62
CA THR A 19 2.02 14.68 -21.98
C THR A 19 2.15 15.72 -20.86
N ALA A 20 1.07 16.41 -20.48
CA ALA A 20 1.09 17.40 -19.40
C ALA A 20 0.47 16.91 -18.07
N VAL A 21 0.39 15.59 -17.85
CA VAL A 21 -0.11 15.02 -16.59
C VAL A 21 1.00 14.46 -15.69
N SER A 22 2.25 14.33 -16.14
CA SER A 22 3.33 13.76 -15.30
C SER A 22 4.46 14.71 -14.89
N VAL A 23 4.42 16.01 -15.20
CA VAL A 23 5.45 16.95 -14.70
C VAL A 23 4.84 18.30 -14.31
N ALA A 24 4.38 18.41 -13.07
CA ALA A 24 4.23 19.71 -12.40
C ALA A 24 4.71 19.55 -10.94
N PRO A 25 5.78 20.23 -10.52
CA PRO A 25 6.17 20.27 -9.12
C PRO A 25 5.08 20.98 -8.31
N GLN A 26 4.76 20.44 -7.13
CA GLN A 26 4.02 21.16 -6.11
C GLN A 26 4.80 22.44 -5.77
N ALA A 27 4.26 23.59 -6.16
CA ALA A 27 4.66 24.87 -5.59
C ALA A 27 3.60 25.27 -4.57
N ASP A 28 4.09 25.36 -3.35
CA ASP A 28 3.43 25.71 -2.09
C ASP A 28 2.58 26.99 -2.18
N ALA A 29 1.42 26.98 -1.51
CA ALA A 29 0.49 28.10 -1.46
C ALA A 29 0.54 28.75 -0.08
N ALA A 30 1.44 29.72 0.11
CA ALA A 30 1.42 30.63 1.25
C ALA A 30 0.98 32.04 0.83
N GLN A 31 -0.04 32.52 1.56
CA GLN A 31 -0.80 33.77 1.50
C GLN A 31 -0.04 35.06 1.11
N THR A 32 -0.70 35.96 0.35
CA THR A 32 -0.81 37.39 0.74
C THR A 32 -2.07 38.03 0.14
N TYR A 33 -2.84 38.69 1.00
CA TYR A 33 -4.10 39.40 0.77
C TYR A 33 -3.94 40.70 -0.03
N ALA A 34 -4.88 41.02 -0.93
CA ALA A 34 -5.37 42.40 -1.15
C ALA A 34 -6.71 42.42 -1.92
N TYR A 35 -7.66 43.13 -1.33
CA TYR A 35 -9.07 43.34 -1.69
C TYR A 35 -9.33 43.96 -3.09
N SER A 36 -10.38 43.52 -3.80
CA SER A 36 -11.64 44.30 -3.97
C SER A 36 -12.61 43.70 -5.02
N GLU A 37 -13.79 43.34 -4.50
CA GLU A 37 -15.16 43.47 -5.05
C GLU A 37 -15.50 43.05 -6.51
N ALA A 38 -16.23 41.93 -6.66
CA ALA A 38 -17.49 41.86 -7.46
C ALA A 38 -18.21 40.50 -7.34
N TYR A 39 -19.30 40.49 -6.56
CA TYR A 39 -20.56 39.71 -6.68
C TYR A 39 -20.62 38.29 -7.32
N SER A 40 -20.75 37.29 -6.43
CA SER A 40 -21.72 36.17 -6.40
C SER A 40 -22.12 35.38 -7.67
N TYR A 41 -21.65 34.14 -7.81
CA TYR A 41 -22.50 32.91 -7.88
C TYR A 41 -21.64 31.64 -7.70
N SER A 42 -22.27 30.54 -7.25
CA SER A 42 -21.69 29.31 -6.70
C SER A 42 -20.56 28.66 -7.51
N GLY A 43 -19.55 28.18 -6.79
CA GLY A 43 -18.34 27.56 -7.33
C GLY A 43 -18.56 26.28 -8.13
N TYR A 44 -17.80 26.20 -9.23
CA TYR A 44 -17.31 24.94 -9.81
C TYR A 44 -15.92 25.24 -10.40
N PRO A 45 -14.90 24.37 -10.18
CA PRO A 45 -13.56 24.53 -10.74
C PRO A 45 -13.58 24.14 -12.23
N GLY A 46 -14.25 24.95 -13.05
CA GLY A 46 -14.54 24.65 -14.45
C GLY A 46 -13.40 24.98 -15.40
N ASN A 47 -12.23 24.33 -15.27
CA ASN A 47 -11.23 24.18 -16.34
C ASN A 47 -10.12 23.15 -16.07
N SER A 48 -10.07 22.50 -14.89
CA SER A 48 -9.12 21.39 -14.66
C SER A 48 -9.56 20.13 -15.41
N LEU A 49 -8.58 19.31 -15.83
CA LEU A 49 -8.84 18.00 -16.45
C LEU A 49 -9.70 17.12 -15.53
N TYR A 50 -9.41 17.18 -14.22
CA TYR A 50 -10.15 16.51 -13.15
C TYR A 50 -11.62 16.97 -13.08
N GLY A 51 -11.88 18.28 -13.14
CA GLY A 51 -13.24 18.83 -13.14
C GLY A 51 -14.06 18.50 -14.40
N ARG A 52 -13.39 18.18 -15.52
CA ARG A 52 -14.04 17.74 -16.77
C ARG A 52 -14.37 16.25 -16.77
N MET A 53 -13.58 15.42 -16.09
CA MET A 53 -13.81 13.97 -15.98
C MET A 53 -14.97 13.61 -15.05
N HIS A 54 -15.26 14.45 -14.03
CA HIS A 54 -16.29 14.19 -13.02
C HIS A 54 -17.54 15.05 -13.16
N ASN A 55 -17.72 15.78 -14.28
CA ASN A 55 -18.93 16.55 -14.54
C ASN A 55 -19.93 15.72 -15.36
N PRO A 56 -21.08 15.31 -14.78
CA PRO A 56 -22.07 14.47 -15.47
C PRO A 56 -22.79 15.18 -16.63
N TYR A 57 -22.55 16.48 -16.84
CA TYR A 57 -23.08 17.27 -17.95
C TYR A 57 -22.04 17.57 -19.05
N PHE A 58 -20.81 17.05 -18.95
CA PHE A 58 -19.77 17.25 -19.96
C PHE A 58 -19.87 16.20 -21.06
N PHE A 59 -20.10 16.63 -22.30
CA PHE A 59 -20.15 15.76 -23.47
C PHE A 59 -18.92 15.95 -24.35
N TYR A 60 -18.29 14.86 -24.77
CA TYR A 60 -17.25 14.90 -25.80
C TYR A 60 -17.91 15.21 -27.14
N LYS A 61 -17.38 16.17 -27.92
CA LYS A 61 -17.98 16.55 -29.21
C LYS A 61 -17.03 16.29 -30.37
N TRP A 62 -17.53 15.66 -31.42
CA TRP A 62 -16.82 15.50 -32.70
C TRP A 62 -17.81 15.73 -33.85
N GLY A 63 -17.57 16.77 -34.65
CA GLY A 63 -18.55 17.26 -35.62
C GLY A 63 -19.87 17.66 -34.94
N ASN A 64 -20.99 17.16 -35.45
CA ASN A 64 -22.33 17.39 -34.87
C ASN A 64 -22.73 16.33 -33.84
N HIS A 65 -21.81 15.47 -33.40
CA HIS A 65 -22.10 14.41 -32.43
C HIS A 65 -21.60 14.78 -31.03
N SER A 66 -22.34 14.35 -30.01
CA SER A 66 -22.01 14.48 -28.60
C SER A 66 -21.99 13.08 -27.98
N PHE A 67 -20.95 12.76 -27.20
CA PHE A 67 -20.72 11.45 -26.58
C PHE A 67 -20.69 11.57 -25.06
N GLY A 68 -21.20 10.54 -24.38
CA GLY A 68 -21.26 10.48 -22.91
C GLY A 68 -19.93 10.07 -22.28
N SER A 69 -19.00 9.50 -23.05
CA SER A 69 -17.65 9.16 -22.60
C SER A 69 -16.57 9.37 -23.68
N ILE A 70 -15.31 9.34 -23.24
CA ILE A 70 -14.17 9.47 -24.16
C ILE A 70 -13.97 8.21 -25.00
N GLU A 71 -14.21 7.02 -24.43
CA GLU A 71 -14.27 5.75 -25.17
C GLU A 71 -15.27 5.81 -26.33
N GLU A 72 -16.48 6.34 -26.10
CA GLU A 72 -17.51 6.46 -27.13
C GLU A 72 -17.07 7.38 -28.27
N ALA A 73 -16.43 8.50 -27.93
CA ALA A 73 -15.89 9.44 -28.91
C ALA A 73 -14.75 8.83 -29.74
N ILE A 74 -13.84 8.08 -29.10
CA ILE A 74 -12.72 7.39 -29.75
C ILE A 74 -13.23 6.29 -30.69
N ASN A 75 -14.19 5.48 -30.24
CA ASN A 75 -14.79 4.42 -31.05
C ASN A 75 -15.55 5.01 -32.25
N PHE A 76 -16.32 6.08 -32.06
CA PHE A 76 -17.01 6.77 -33.15
C PHE A 76 -16.05 7.34 -34.20
N ALA A 77 -14.94 7.93 -33.76
CA ALA A 77 -13.91 8.45 -34.65
C ALA A 77 -13.25 7.31 -35.45
N ARG A 78 -12.92 6.19 -34.80
CA ARG A 78 -12.34 4.99 -35.43
C ARG A 78 -13.24 4.44 -36.54
N ASP A 79 -14.52 4.27 -36.24
CA ASP A 79 -15.50 3.68 -37.17
C ASP A 79 -15.78 4.58 -38.38
N ASN A 80 -15.83 5.90 -38.19
CA ASN A 80 -16.07 6.85 -39.28
C ASN A 80 -14.80 7.10 -40.11
N MET A 81 -13.61 7.02 -39.52
CA MET A 81 -12.35 7.00 -40.29
C MET A 81 -12.32 5.78 -41.23
N TYR A 82 -12.69 4.60 -40.75
CA TYR A 82 -12.70 3.36 -41.54
C TYR A 82 -13.61 3.46 -42.79
N LYS A 83 -14.77 4.10 -42.66
CA LYS A 83 -15.74 4.33 -43.75
C LYS A 83 -15.27 5.37 -44.77
N SER A 84 -14.53 6.40 -44.33
CA SER A 84 -14.00 7.43 -45.22
C SER A 84 -12.80 6.93 -46.06
N ILE A 85 -12.01 6.02 -45.50
CA ILE A 85 -10.78 5.46 -46.11
C ILE A 85 -11.10 4.47 -47.25
N HIS A 86 -12.16 3.67 -47.14
CA HIS A 86 -12.54 2.69 -48.19
C HIS A 86 -13.15 3.31 -49.46
N LYS A 87 -13.57 4.58 -49.44
CA LYS A 87 -14.20 5.24 -50.60
C LYS A 87 -13.19 5.79 -51.63
N HIS A 88 -11.91 5.94 -51.27
CA HIS A 88 -10.91 6.59 -52.14
C HIS A 88 -9.61 5.80 -52.35
N GLY A 89 -9.59 4.49 -52.06
CA GLY A 89 -8.54 3.57 -52.54
C GLY A 89 -7.09 3.93 -52.19
N LYS A 90 -6.85 4.75 -51.17
CA LYS A 90 -5.50 5.09 -50.71
C LYS A 90 -5.08 4.11 -49.61
N LYS A 91 -4.07 3.29 -49.90
CA LYS A 91 -3.38 2.46 -48.91
C LYS A 91 -2.65 3.40 -47.94
N ILE A 92 -3.06 3.38 -46.67
CA ILE A 92 -2.32 4.04 -45.59
C ILE A 92 -1.41 2.97 -44.98
N THR A 93 -0.11 3.21 -45.01
CA THR A 93 0.79 2.63 -44.01
C THR A 93 0.63 3.46 -42.76
N TRP A 94 0.13 2.85 -41.69
CA TRP A 94 0.16 3.47 -40.38
C TRP A 94 1.62 3.68 -40.00
N ILE A 95 2.02 4.93 -39.80
CA ILE A 95 3.14 5.23 -38.93
C ILE A 95 2.47 5.64 -37.63
N GLU A 96 2.40 4.72 -36.68
CA GLU A 96 2.13 5.08 -35.29
C GLU A 96 3.25 6.02 -34.84
N THR A 97 2.99 7.32 -34.81
CA THR A 97 3.80 8.25 -34.02
C THR A 97 3.55 7.91 -32.55
N GLY A 98 4.38 7.01 -32.04
CA GLY A 98 4.25 6.40 -30.73
C GLY A 98 5.04 5.11 -30.59
N LYS A 99 5.39 4.41 -31.67
CA LYS A 99 6.59 3.58 -31.63
C LYS A 99 7.78 4.52 -31.59
N ARG A 100 8.32 4.75 -30.39
CA ARG A 100 9.78 4.75 -30.31
C ARG A 100 10.20 3.51 -31.08
N ASN A 101 11.13 3.68 -32.01
CA ASN A 101 11.81 2.52 -32.55
C ASN A 101 12.74 2.00 -31.44
N SER A 102 12.16 1.63 -30.29
CA SER A 102 12.76 0.77 -29.30
C SER A 102 12.73 -0.57 -30.00
N THR A 103 13.89 -0.91 -30.54
CA THR A 103 14.20 -2.27 -30.98
C THR A 103 14.36 -3.21 -29.80
N VAL A 104 14.29 -2.64 -28.59
CA VAL A 104 14.40 -3.27 -27.28
C VAL A 104 13.01 -3.38 -26.69
N ASP A 105 12.54 -4.61 -26.55
CA ASP A 105 11.35 -5.01 -25.79
C ASP A 105 11.91 -5.53 -24.47
N VAL A 106 12.20 -4.66 -23.50
CA VAL A 106 12.62 -5.13 -22.17
C VAL A 106 11.56 -4.71 -21.17
N ASP A 107 11.02 -5.65 -20.43
CA ASP A 107 9.98 -5.41 -19.45
C ASP A 107 10.55 -5.54 -18.03
N VAL A 108 9.97 -4.78 -17.10
CA VAL A 108 10.32 -4.89 -15.68
C VAL A 108 9.06 -4.85 -14.82
N THR A 109 8.95 -5.80 -13.90
CA THR A 109 7.86 -5.87 -12.93
C THR A 109 8.38 -5.59 -11.53
N THR A 110 7.70 -4.71 -10.80
CA THR A 110 7.97 -4.47 -9.38
C THR A 110 7.19 -5.49 -8.55
N ARG A 111 7.87 -6.22 -7.67
CA ARG A 111 7.25 -7.20 -6.76
C ARG A 111 7.11 -6.59 -5.36
N PRO A 112 6.20 -7.11 -4.52
CA PRO A 112 6.11 -6.71 -3.12
C PRO A 112 7.47 -6.83 -2.42
N ALA A 113 7.78 -5.83 -1.60
CA ALA A 113 8.95 -5.83 -0.72
C ALA A 113 8.81 -6.90 0.37
N THR A 114 9.95 -7.35 0.89
CA THR A 114 10.07 -8.37 1.95
C THR A 114 11.19 -7.98 2.92
N GLY A 115 11.24 -8.56 4.12
CA GLY A 115 12.24 -8.21 5.14
C GLY A 115 12.23 -6.71 5.36
N ILE A 116 11.07 -6.19 5.77
CA ILE A 116 10.85 -4.79 6.06
C ILE A 116 11.09 -4.67 7.55
N ASP A 117 12.10 -3.92 7.93
CA ASP A 117 12.48 -3.65 9.32
C ASP A 117 12.30 -2.13 9.59
N GLU A 118 12.73 -1.66 10.75
CA GLU A 118 12.67 -0.23 11.15
C GLU A 118 13.43 0.70 10.18
N ASP A 119 14.64 0.31 9.77
CA ASP A 119 15.55 1.13 8.95
C ASP A 119 15.89 0.50 7.60
N SER A 120 15.29 -0.65 7.29
CA SER A 120 15.76 -1.61 6.30
C SER A 120 14.62 -2.23 5.49
N VAL A 121 14.88 -2.53 4.21
CA VAL A 121 13.94 -3.28 3.36
C VAL A 121 14.64 -4.06 2.25
N THR A 122 14.11 -5.22 1.86
CA THR A 122 14.47 -5.89 0.60
C THR A 122 13.45 -5.61 -0.52
N LEU A 123 13.86 -4.81 -1.50
CA LEU A 123 13.09 -4.53 -2.72
C LEU A 123 13.29 -5.65 -3.76
N ARG A 124 12.21 -6.03 -4.45
CA ARG A 124 12.20 -7.17 -5.37
C ARG A 124 11.54 -6.82 -6.70
N GLY A 125 12.01 -7.42 -7.78
CA GLY A 125 11.49 -7.23 -9.13
C GLY A 125 11.85 -8.40 -10.03
N THR A 126 11.16 -8.49 -11.16
CA THR A 126 11.53 -9.39 -12.26
C THR A 126 11.79 -8.60 -13.53
N VAL A 127 12.61 -9.14 -14.40
CA VAL A 127 12.82 -8.63 -15.76
C VAL A 127 12.46 -9.66 -16.81
N ASP A 128 12.05 -9.17 -17.97
CA ASP A 128 11.99 -9.95 -19.19
C ASP A 128 12.84 -9.21 -20.23
N LEU A 129 13.96 -9.81 -20.62
CA LEU A 129 14.88 -9.22 -21.60
C LEU A 129 14.39 -9.42 -23.05
N ASN A 130 13.36 -10.24 -23.26
CA ASN A 130 12.91 -10.75 -24.55
C ASN A 130 14.07 -11.22 -25.45
N ASP A 131 14.45 -10.44 -26.47
CA ASP A 131 15.49 -10.76 -27.46
C ASP A 131 16.82 -10.00 -27.21
N GLU A 132 16.98 -9.33 -26.06
CA GLU A 132 18.15 -8.50 -25.74
C GLU A 132 19.21 -9.26 -24.91
N GLU A 133 20.49 -8.98 -25.17
CA GLU A 133 21.62 -9.69 -24.54
C GLU A 133 21.81 -9.28 -23.06
N ASP A 134 21.64 -8.00 -22.74
CA ASP A 134 21.77 -7.48 -21.37
C ASP A 134 20.95 -6.20 -21.12
N ALA A 135 20.68 -5.92 -19.85
CA ALA A 135 20.09 -4.66 -19.41
C ALA A 135 20.54 -4.25 -18.01
N LEU A 136 20.47 -2.95 -17.71
CA LEU A 136 20.71 -2.41 -16.38
C LEU A 136 19.42 -2.30 -15.58
N VAL A 137 19.41 -2.83 -14.36
CA VAL A 137 18.27 -2.76 -13.45
C VAL A 137 18.61 -2.06 -12.14
N TRP A 138 17.62 -1.38 -11.55
CA TRP A 138 17.70 -0.81 -10.19
C TRP A 138 16.29 -0.52 -9.66
N PHE A 139 16.21 -0.09 -8.40
CA PHE A 139 14.98 0.46 -7.83
C PHE A 139 15.11 1.97 -7.59
N GLU A 140 14.04 2.70 -7.87
CA GLU A 140 13.84 4.08 -7.40
C GLU A 140 12.86 4.04 -6.23
N TYR A 141 13.12 4.84 -5.19
CA TYR A 141 12.26 4.89 -4.00
C TYR A 141 12.24 6.28 -3.34
N GLY A 142 11.28 6.51 -2.45
CA GLY A 142 11.16 7.73 -1.65
C GLY A 142 9.81 7.85 -0.93
N THR A 143 9.68 8.85 -0.07
CA THR A 143 8.49 9.07 0.79
C THR A 143 7.33 9.76 0.07
N ARG A 144 7.51 10.15 -1.20
CA ARG A 144 6.48 10.81 -2.00
C ARG A 144 6.23 10.04 -3.30
N PRO A 145 5.00 9.60 -3.59
CA PRO A 145 4.70 8.86 -4.81
C PRO A 145 4.92 9.70 -6.08
N SER A 146 4.85 11.03 -5.98
CA SER A 146 5.14 11.94 -7.10
C SER A 146 6.63 12.20 -7.33
N ASN A 147 7.51 11.75 -6.42
CA ASN A 147 8.95 12.01 -6.49
C ASN A 147 9.76 10.95 -5.73
N LEU A 148 10.28 9.97 -6.46
CA LEU A 148 11.22 8.96 -5.93
C LEU A 148 12.64 9.53 -6.06
N SER A 149 13.11 10.21 -5.01
CA SER A 149 14.39 10.94 -5.04
C SER A 149 15.61 10.04 -4.89
N GLU A 150 15.43 8.84 -4.34
CA GLU A 150 16.51 7.90 -4.05
C GLU A 150 16.52 6.74 -5.04
N ARG A 151 17.67 6.08 -5.16
CA ARG A 151 17.85 4.90 -6.01
C ARG A 151 18.91 3.95 -5.48
N THR A 152 18.71 2.66 -5.75
CA THR A 152 19.72 1.64 -5.46
C THR A 152 20.89 1.70 -6.46
N SER A 153 21.95 0.94 -6.18
CA SER A 153 22.97 0.67 -7.18
C SER A 153 22.38 -0.08 -8.38
N LYS A 154 22.91 0.21 -9.57
CA LYS A 154 22.55 -0.49 -10.80
C LYS A 154 23.23 -1.86 -10.86
N THR A 155 22.55 -2.82 -11.46
CA THR A 155 23.09 -4.16 -11.74
C THR A 155 22.82 -4.50 -13.18
N THR A 156 23.79 -5.10 -13.86
CA THR A 156 23.58 -5.68 -15.18
C THR A 156 22.98 -7.07 -15.01
N ILE A 157 21.92 -7.37 -15.74
CA ILE A 157 21.34 -8.71 -15.91
C ILE A 157 21.53 -9.09 -17.37
N ASP A 158 22.04 -10.29 -17.63
CA ASP A 158 22.16 -10.86 -18.98
C ASP A 158 21.25 -12.08 -19.19
N GLU A 159 21.26 -12.66 -20.40
CA GLU A 159 20.42 -13.80 -20.77
C GLU A 159 20.68 -15.11 -19.97
N ASP A 160 21.83 -15.19 -19.27
CA ASP A 160 22.22 -16.36 -18.47
C ASP A 160 21.87 -16.19 -16.97
N ASP A 161 21.49 -14.97 -16.55
CA ASP A 161 21.11 -14.63 -15.18
C ASP A 161 19.65 -15.02 -14.84
N ASP A 162 19.30 -14.98 -13.55
CA ASP A 162 17.92 -15.12 -13.10
C ASP A 162 17.11 -13.87 -13.48
N GLU A 163 15.86 -14.08 -13.92
CA GLU A 163 14.90 -13.00 -14.19
C GLU A 163 14.54 -12.24 -12.90
N ASP A 164 14.64 -12.89 -11.74
CA ASP A 164 14.42 -12.29 -10.42
C ASP A 164 15.64 -11.49 -9.94
N PHE A 165 15.42 -10.25 -9.47
CA PHE A 165 16.45 -9.46 -8.82
C PHE A 165 15.95 -8.76 -7.56
N SER A 166 16.87 -8.54 -6.62
CA SER A 166 16.59 -7.85 -5.36
C SER A 166 17.70 -6.90 -4.94
N LYS A 167 17.33 -5.91 -4.11
CA LYS A 167 18.26 -5.00 -3.44
C LYS A 167 17.77 -4.69 -2.04
N THR A 168 18.66 -4.85 -1.07
CA THR A 168 18.47 -4.32 0.29
C THR A 168 18.78 -2.83 0.30
N VAL A 169 17.90 -2.07 0.95
CA VAL A 169 18.03 -0.64 1.20
C VAL A 169 18.06 -0.47 2.72
N SER A 170 18.97 0.34 3.23
CA SER A 170 19.12 0.63 4.67
C SER A 170 19.20 2.13 4.93
N ASN A 171 19.19 2.54 6.20
CA ASN A 171 19.09 3.94 6.64
C ASN A 171 17.77 4.59 6.19
N LEU A 172 16.66 3.86 6.30
CA LEU A 172 15.32 4.40 6.17
C LEU A 172 14.90 5.03 7.51
N ASP A 173 13.95 5.94 7.46
CA ASP A 173 13.28 6.43 8.67
C ASP A 173 12.22 5.38 9.07
N SER A 174 12.05 5.09 10.36
CA SER A 174 10.96 4.24 10.89
C SER A 174 9.58 4.86 10.75
N ASP A 175 8.53 4.05 10.98
CA ASP A 175 7.11 4.40 10.85
C ASP A 175 6.82 5.22 9.58
N THR A 176 7.57 4.95 8.51
CA THR A 176 7.60 5.81 7.33
C THR A 176 7.18 5.04 6.11
N ARG A 177 6.12 5.56 5.46
CA ARG A 177 5.66 5.00 4.20
C ARG A 177 6.58 5.39 3.06
N TYR A 178 7.23 4.39 2.47
CA TYR A 178 8.01 4.54 1.25
C TYR A 178 7.25 4.00 0.04
N TYR A 179 7.49 4.63 -1.10
CA TYR A 179 7.04 4.20 -2.42
C TYR A 179 8.25 3.79 -3.23
N PHE A 180 8.12 2.75 -4.05
CA PHE A 180 9.22 2.27 -4.87
C PHE A 180 8.73 1.71 -6.20
N ARG A 181 9.65 1.63 -7.16
CA ARG A 181 9.45 0.94 -8.43
C ARG A 181 10.77 0.38 -8.95
N ALA A 182 10.68 -0.76 -9.63
CA ALA A 182 11.76 -1.31 -10.43
C ALA A 182 11.93 -0.51 -11.73
N VAL A 183 13.17 -0.41 -12.19
CA VAL A 183 13.55 0.30 -13.42
C VAL A 183 14.52 -0.56 -14.20
N ILE A 184 14.31 -0.64 -15.51
CA ILE A 184 15.23 -1.27 -16.46
C ILE A 184 15.67 -0.26 -17.51
N GLU A 185 16.93 -0.34 -17.92
CA GLU A 185 17.53 0.50 -18.96
C GLU A 185 18.42 -0.35 -19.87
N ASN A 186 18.12 -0.31 -21.16
CA ASN A 186 18.98 -0.87 -22.19
C ASN A 186 19.25 0.24 -23.22
N GLY A 187 20.53 0.61 -23.35
CA GLY A 187 20.98 1.71 -24.19
C GLY A 187 20.39 3.06 -23.80
N ASN A 188 19.50 3.61 -24.64
CA ASN A 188 18.84 4.90 -24.41
C ASN A 188 17.37 4.75 -23.97
N ASP A 189 16.88 3.52 -23.91
CA ASP A 189 15.52 3.22 -23.53
C ASP A 189 15.45 2.79 -22.07
N ARG A 190 14.37 3.20 -21.43
CA ARG A 190 14.14 2.99 -20.01
C ARG A 190 12.66 2.72 -19.78
N GLU A 191 12.39 1.65 -19.06
CA GLU A 191 11.06 1.22 -18.66
C GLU A 191 10.95 1.17 -17.13
N TYR A 192 9.72 1.31 -16.65
CA TYR A 192 9.39 1.45 -15.24
C TYR A 192 8.29 0.47 -14.88
N GLY A 193 8.51 -0.30 -13.83
CA GLY A 193 7.49 -1.16 -13.27
C GLY A 193 6.39 -0.38 -12.55
N SER A 194 5.35 -1.10 -12.13
CA SER A 194 4.28 -0.52 -11.31
C SER A 194 4.83 0.01 -9.97
N MET A 195 4.34 1.17 -9.55
CA MET A 195 4.68 1.71 -8.23
C MET A 195 3.99 0.91 -7.12
N LEU A 196 4.78 0.47 -6.13
CA LEU A 196 4.31 -0.16 -4.90
C LEU A 196 4.75 0.67 -3.69
N SER A 197 4.28 0.30 -2.50
CA SER A 197 4.67 0.94 -1.24
C SER A 197 4.83 -0.08 -0.13
N PHE A 198 5.66 0.25 0.85
CA PHE A 198 5.77 -0.44 2.14
C PHE A 198 5.78 0.61 3.27
N LEU A 199 5.64 0.14 4.50
CA LEU A 199 5.73 0.94 5.72
C LEU A 199 6.86 0.30 6.54
N THR A 200 7.90 1.05 6.87
CA THR A 200 8.94 0.59 7.82
C THR A 200 8.32 0.34 9.19
N GLU A 201 8.93 -0.54 9.96
CA GLU A 201 8.51 -0.78 11.34
C GLU A 201 8.84 0.44 12.21
N ASP A 202 8.26 0.52 13.41
CA ASP A 202 8.43 1.67 14.29
C ASP A 202 9.80 1.55 15.00
N ASP A 203 10.57 2.65 15.14
CA ASP A 203 11.87 2.72 15.88
C ASP A 203 11.64 2.60 17.41
N ASP A 204 10.41 2.30 17.84
CA ASP A 204 10.16 1.98 19.23
C ASP A 204 10.76 0.59 19.45
N ASP A 205 12.07 0.61 19.78
CA ASP A 205 12.87 -0.42 20.41
C ASP A 205 12.14 -0.99 21.65
N ASP A 206 11.08 -1.75 21.42
CA ASP A 206 10.87 -3.05 22.06
C ASP A 206 11.43 -4.15 21.10
N ASP A 207 12.51 -3.82 20.40
CA ASP A 207 13.29 -4.73 19.56
C ASP A 207 14.26 -5.54 20.46
N ASP A 208 13.79 -6.70 20.90
CA ASP A 208 14.60 -7.78 21.42
C ASP A 208 15.06 -8.73 20.29
N SER A 209 15.37 -8.22 19.08
CA SER A 209 15.92 -9.02 17.97
C SER A 209 17.45 -8.98 17.90
N ASP A 210 18.10 -9.58 18.89
CA ASP A 210 19.37 -10.30 18.62
C ASP A 210 19.57 -11.48 19.59
N SER A 211 18.47 -12.15 19.90
CA SER A 211 18.44 -13.54 20.34
C SER A 211 17.39 -14.23 19.48
N GLU A 212 17.75 -15.21 18.65
CA GLU A 212 16.78 -16.25 18.31
C GLU A 212 16.51 -17.06 19.59
N GLU A 213 15.85 -16.43 20.56
CA GLU A 213 15.16 -17.16 21.59
C GLU A 213 13.87 -17.61 20.93
N TYR A 214 13.72 -18.92 20.77
CA TYR A 214 12.50 -19.53 20.26
C TYR A 214 11.39 -19.42 21.32
N THR A 215 11.23 -18.28 22.00
CA THR A 215 10.19 -18.03 23.01
C THR A 215 8.82 -18.13 22.38
N PRO A 216 7.77 -18.44 23.14
CA PRO A 216 6.42 -18.30 22.64
C PRO A 216 6.14 -16.89 22.09
N GLU A 217 5.27 -16.79 21.10
CA GLU A 217 4.73 -15.55 20.55
C GLU A 217 3.21 -15.54 20.79
N ALA A 218 2.69 -14.48 21.41
CA ALA A 218 1.27 -14.28 21.61
C ALA A 218 0.75 -13.12 20.74
N LYS A 219 -0.37 -13.33 20.04
CA LYS A 219 -0.96 -12.33 19.14
C LYS A 219 -2.44 -12.13 19.38
N THR A 220 -2.80 -10.95 19.88
CA THR A 220 -4.20 -10.54 20.04
C THR A 220 -4.81 -10.20 18.68
N LEU A 221 -5.96 -10.80 18.38
CA LEU A 221 -6.70 -10.64 17.13
C LEU A 221 -7.98 -9.83 17.36
N THR A 222 -8.48 -9.17 16.32
CA THR A 222 -9.71 -8.38 16.40
C THR A 222 -10.91 -9.23 16.85
N ALA A 223 -11.61 -8.73 17.87
CA ALA A 223 -12.87 -9.27 18.38
C ALA A 223 -13.95 -9.28 17.30
N ASN A 224 -14.92 -10.18 17.45
CA ASN A 224 -16.09 -10.26 16.58
C ASN A 224 -17.33 -10.66 17.38
N SER A 225 -18.48 -10.74 16.71
CA SER A 225 -19.75 -11.13 17.34
C SER A 225 -20.01 -10.29 18.60
N ILE A 226 -19.86 -8.97 18.45
CA ILE A 226 -20.04 -8.00 19.53
C ILE A 226 -21.52 -7.63 19.55
N ASP A 227 -22.16 -7.91 20.68
CA ASP A 227 -23.56 -7.61 20.97
C ASP A 227 -23.63 -6.68 22.21
N GLU A 228 -24.84 -6.36 22.67
CA GLU A 228 -25.09 -5.45 23.80
C GLU A 228 -24.44 -5.93 25.11
N ASP A 229 -24.36 -7.26 25.34
CA ASP A 229 -23.87 -7.87 26.58
C ASP A 229 -22.83 -8.99 26.37
N SER A 230 -22.30 -9.14 25.16
CA SER A 230 -21.35 -10.21 24.84
C SER A 230 -20.41 -9.87 23.68
N ALA A 231 -19.26 -10.53 23.65
CA ALA A 231 -18.30 -10.41 22.55
C ALA A 231 -17.41 -11.65 22.46
N ASN A 232 -16.94 -11.95 21.25
CA ASN A 232 -15.91 -12.98 21.04
C ASN A 232 -14.55 -12.31 20.86
N ILE A 233 -13.70 -12.36 21.88
CA ILE A 233 -12.29 -11.97 21.80
C ILE A 233 -11.45 -13.11 21.23
N ARG A 234 -10.35 -12.79 20.56
CA ARG A 234 -9.60 -13.76 19.75
C ARG A 234 -8.11 -13.54 19.88
N GLY A 235 -7.35 -14.62 19.76
CA GLY A 235 -5.90 -14.56 19.78
C GLY A 235 -5.29 -15.83 19.23
N SER A 236 -4.01 -15.77 18.88
CA SER A 236 -3.20 -16.95 18.57
C SER A 236 -1.95 -16.96 19.43
N VAL A 237 -1.48 -18.15 19.74
CA VAL A 237 -0.19 -18.36 20.42
C VAL A 237 0.60 -19.36 19.57
N ASP A 238 1.87 -19.06 19.33
CA ASP A 238 2.86 -20.00 18.81
C ASP A 238 3.92 -20.22 19.90
N MET A 239 4.04 -21.44 20.41
CA MET A 239 5.00 -21.81 21.45
C MET A 239 6.41 -21.98 20.89
N ASN A 240 6.59 -21.92 19.56
CA ASN A 240 7.86 -22.21 18.92
C ASN A 240 8.42 -23.57 19.39
N ASP A 241 9.52 -23.60 20.14
CA ASP A 241 10.14 -24.83 20.65
C ASP A 241 9.72 -25.20 22.10
N PHE A 242 8.91 -24.37 22.76
CA PHE A 242 8.38 -24.61 24.10
C PHE A 242 7.13 -25.52 24.10
N THR A 243 6.81 -26.07 25.27
CA THR A 243 5.66 -26.98 25.45
C THR A 243 4.94 -26.73 26.78
N ASN A 244 3.73 -27.27 26.95
CA ASN A 244 2.91 -27.12 28.15
C ASN A 244 2.53 -25.65 28.50
N GLY A 245 2.35 -24.79 27.49
CA GLY A 245 1.92 -23.41 27.70
C GLY A 245 0.49 -23.32 28.24
N THR A 246 0.27 -22.47 29.23
CA THR A 246 -1.08 -22.15 29.73
C THR A 246 -1.55 -20.85 29.09
N VAL A 247 -2.54 -20.95 28.20
CA VAL A 247 -3.06 -19.81 27.44
C VAL A 247 -4.27 -19.20 28.13
N PHE A 248 -4.30 -17.87 28.19
CA PHE A 248 -5.36 -17.11 28.85
C PHE A 248 -5.69 -15.82 28.11
N PHE A 249 -6.85 -15.26 28.43
CA PHE A 249 -7.21 -13.88 28.08
C PHE A 249 -7.24 -13.02 29.33
N VAL A 250 -6.85 -11.77 29.14
CA VAL A 250 -7.04 -10.65 30.06
C VAL A 250 -7.97 -9.67 29.38
N TYR A 251 -8.93 -9.12 30.10
CA TYR A 251 -9.85 -8.10 29.59
C TYR A 251 -10.38 -7.22 30.72
N GLY A 252 -10.83 -6.02 30.39
CA GLY A 252 -11.35 -5.06 31.37
C GLY A 252 -11.74 -3.72 30.75
N GLU A 253 -12.31 -2.83 31.55
CA GLU A 253 -12.69 -1.48 31.13
C GLU A 253 -11.53 -0.46 31.22
N ASP A 254 -10.46 -0.80 31.95
CA ASP A 254 -9.27 0.04 32.11
C ASP A 254 -8.10 -0.48 31.25
N GLU A 255 -7.69 0.33 30.27
CA GLU A 255 -6.57 0.04 29.37
C GLU A 255 -5.25 -0.14 30.12
N ASP A 256 -5.00 0.74 31.10
CA ASP A 256 -3.74 0.77 31.83
C ASP A 256 -3.60 -0.50 32.70
N MET A 257 -4.72 -1.03 33.20
CA MET A 257 -4.74 -2.29 33.96
C MET A 257 -4.52 -3.51 33.07
N VAL A 258 -5.08 -3.52 31.86
CA VAL A 258 -4.90 -4.62 30.90
C VAL A 258 -3.48 -4.62 30.33
N ASP A 259 -2.91 -3.43 30.08
CA ASP A 259 -1.54 -3.24 29.62
C ASP A 259 -0.53 -3.60 30.72
N GLY A 260 -0.76 -3.14 31.95
CA GLY A 260 0.11 -3.35 33.11
C GLY A 260 0.30 -4.80 33.56
N VAL A 261 -0.38 -5.77 32.94
CA VAL A 261 -0.11 -7.20 33.16
C VAL A 261 1.30 -7.61 32.70
N ASP A 262 1.96 -6.82 31.84
CA ASP A 262 3.36 -7.03 31.46
C ASP A 262 4.34 -6.97 32.66
N ASP A 263 3.93 -6.36 33.78
CA ASP A 263 4.73 -6.30 35.01
C ASP A 263 4.65 -7.59 35.86
N GLU A 264 3.81 -8.57 35.49
CA GLU A 264 3.56 -9.79 36.26
C GLU A 264 4.40 -10.99 35.77
N ASP A 265 4.90 -11.79 36.71
CA ASP A 265 5.74 -12.96 36.39
C ASP A 265 4.91 -14.21 36.03
N THR A 266 3.68 -14.34 36.56
CA THR A 266 2.83 -15.51 36.34
C THR A 266 1.36 -15.15 36.20
N PHE A 267 0.58 -16.01 35.54
CA PHE A 267 -0.86 -15.81 35.43
C PHE A 267 -1.55 -15.75 36.80
N GLY A 268 -0.98 -16.43 37.79
CA GLY A 268 -1.53 -16.45 39.15
C GLY A 268 -1.31 -15.17 39.93
N ASP A 269 -0.41 -14.29 39.47
CA ASP A 269 -0.06 -13.04 40.14
C ASP A 269 -0.92 -11.85 39.64
N ILE A 270 -1.63 -12.03 38.52
CA ILE A 270 -2.56 -11.02 37.98
C ILE A 270 -3.69 -10.75 38.97
N ASP A 271 -3.70 -9.55 39.56
CA ASP A 271 -4.70 -9.10 40.52
C ASP A 271 -5.99 -8.63 39.81
N GLU A 272 -6.99 -9.50 39.72
CA GLU A 272 -8.31 -9.15 39.17
C GLU A 272 -9.04 -8.07 40.01
N ASP A 273 -9.58 -7.04 39.34
CA ASP A 273 -10.34 -5.93 39.95
C ASP A 273 -11.74 -5.79 39.33
N GLY A 274 -12.47 -6.90 39.23
CA GLY A 274 -13.88 -6.91 38.83
C GLY A 274 -14.10 -6.56 37.36
N GLU A 275 -14.77 -5.44 37.08
CA GLU A 275 -15.04 -4.96 35.72
C GLU A 275 -13.81 -4.25 35.11
N ASP A 276 -12.90 -3.75 35.96
CA ASP A 276 -11.70 -3.03 35.52
C ASP A 276 -10.63 -3.99 34.99
N LEU A 277 -10.52 -5.20 35.56
CA LEU A 277 -9.61 -6.25 35.10
C LEU A 277 -10.11 -7.65 35.50
N ALA A 278 -10.23 -8.54 34.52
CA ALA A 278 -10.61 -9.94 34.70
C ALA A 278 -9.82 -10.86 33.77
N THR A 279 -9.64 -12.11 34.19
CA THR A 279 -8.89 -13.11 33.43
C THR A 279 -9.64 -14.43 33.27
N PHE A 280 -9.28 -15.21 32.26
CA PHE A 280 -9.68 -16.63 32.20
C PHE A 280 -8.75 -17.45 31.30
N ARG A 281 -8.55 -18.71 31.67
CA ARG A 281 -7.77 -19.68 30.89
C ARG A 281 -8.61 -20.27 29.76
N VAL A 282 -7.97 -20.49 28.62
CA VAL A 282 -8.55 -21.15 27.44
C VAL A 282 -7.82 -22.43 27.04
N ASP A 283 -6.55 -22.56 27.43
CA ASP A 283 -5.74 -23.78 27.26
C ASP A 283 -4.78 -23.93 28.45
N SER A 284 -4.44 -25.16 28.81
CA SER A 284 -3.54 -25.46 29.93
C SER A 284 -2.30 -26.27 29.52
N ASP A 285 -2.23 -26.73 28.27
CA ASP A 285 -1.19 -27.66 27.80
C ASP A 285 -0.88 -27.45 26.31
N LEU A 286 -0.73 -26.18 25.89
CA LEU A 286 -0.35 -25.87 24.51
C LEU A 286 1.09 -26.29 24.22
N ASP A 287 1.26 -27.19 23.24
CA ASP A 287 2.57 -27.74 22.87
C ASP A 287 3.20 -27.15 21.59
N LYS A 288 2.41 -26.45 20.76
CA LYS A 288 2.87 -25.94 19.46
C LYS A 288 2.25 -24.62 19.14
N SER A 289 1.07 -24.60 18.55
CA SER A 289 0.38 -23.36 18.25
C SER A 289 -1.12 -23.56 18.28
N GLY A 290 -1.81 -22.49 18.64
CA GLY A 290 -3.25 -22.50 18.87
C GLY A 290 -3.87 -21.19 18.44
N THR A 291 -5.15 -21.24 18.06
CA THR A 291 -5.98 -20.05 17.88
C THR A 291 -7.20 -20.21 18.74
N TYR A 292 -7.46 -19.20 19.57
CA TYR A 292 -8.44 -19.24 20.62
C TYR A 292 -9.54 -18.20 20.42
N ILE A 293 -10.71 -18.53 20.92
CA ILE A 293 -11.86 -17.63 21.00
C ILE A 293 -12.29 -17.61 22.47
N GLY A 294 -12.27 -16.43 23.07
CA GLY A 294 -12.84 -16.16 24.38
C GLY A 294 -14.27 -15.63 24.24
N GLU A 295 -15.25 -16.31 24.81
CA GLU A 295 -16.65 -15.85 24.82
C GLU A 295 -16.89 -15.02 26.09
N LEU A 296 -16.98 -13.71 25.94
CA LEU A 296 -17.34 -12.79 27.03
C LEU A 296 -18.86 -12.66 27.10
N ARG A 297 -19.42 -12.64 28.32
CA ARG A 297 -20.87 -12.51 28.57
C ARG A 297 -21.12 -11.66 29.80
N GLY A 298 -22.27 -10.97 29.81
CA GLY A 298 -22.66 -10.08 30.89
C GLY A 298 -21.86 -8.78 30.91
N LEU A 299 -21.43 -8.33 29.73
CA LEU A 299 -20.77 -7.03 29.55
C LEU A 299 -21.79 -5.90 29.68
N ASP A 300 -21.33 -4.72 30.06
CA ASP A 300 -22.14 -3.51 30.02
C ASP A 300 -22.29 -3.01 28.58
N SER A 301 -23.49 -2.51 28.25
CA SER A 301 -23.84 -1.96 26.93
C SER A 301 -23.21 -0.60 26.67
N ASP A 302 -22.87 -0.29 25.41
CA ASP A 302 -22.22 0.97 25.00
C ASP A 302 -20.87 1.26 25.70
N THR A 303 -20.21 0.22 26.23
CA THR A 303 -18.96 0.29 27.01
C THR A 303 -17.77 -0.20 26.20
N VAL A 304 -16.61 0.44 26.38
CA VAL A 304 -15.36 0.04 25.73
C VAL A 304 -14.63 -0.95 26.63
N TYR A 305 -14.24 -2.08 26.06
CA TYR A 305 -13.44 -3.10 26.73
C TYR A 305 -12.11 -3.26 26.01
N TYR A 306 -11.05 -3.36 26.81
CA TYR A 306 -9.69 -3.69 26.41
C TYR A 306 -9.43 -5.17 26.66
N TYR A 307 -8.63 -5.81 25.81
CA TYR A 307 -8.31 -7.22 25.94
C TYR A 307 -6.98 -7.55 25.26
N ARG A 308 -6.32 -8.59 25.76
CA ARG A 308 -5.16 -9.23 25.15
C ARG A 308 -5.11 -10.73 25.46
N ILE A 309 -4.36 -11.48 24.64
CA ILE A 309 -4.08 -12.89 24.88
C ILE A 309 -2.67 -13.04 25.48
N GLY A 310 -2.50 -14.00 26.38
CA GLY A 310 -1.21 -14.34 26.97
C GLY A 310 -0.98 -15.83 27.06
N VAL A 311 0.28 -16.21 27.24
CA VAL A 311 0.70 -17.57 27.57
C VAL A 311 1.72 -17.56 28.70
N GLU A 312 1.46 -18.36 29.75
CA GLU A 312 2.45 -18.69 30.77
C GLU A 312 3.23 -19.92 30.31
N TYR A 313 4.56 -19.85 30.36
CA TYR A 313 5.46 -20.96 30.04
C TYR A 313 6.68 -21.00 30.98
N GLU A 314 7.41 -22.11 30.96
CA GLU A 314 8.69 -22.25 31.67
C GLU A 314 9.82 -21.93 30.68
N ASP A 315 10.68 -20.96 31.01
CA ASP A 315 11.85 -20.56 30.22
C ASP A 315 12.96 -21.64 30.24
N GLU A 316 14.08 -21.38 29.55
CA GLU A 316 15.22 -22.32 29.53
C GLU A 316 15.87 -22.58 30.91
N ASP A 317 15.62 -21.70 31.88
CA ASP A 317 16.12 -21.77 33.25
C ASP A 317 15.08 -22.36 34.24
N ASP A 318 13.99 -22.95 33.73
CA ASP A 318 12.85 -23.49 34.48
C ASP A 318 12.11 -22.42 35.32
N ASN A 319 12.21 -21.13 34.95
CA ASN A 319 11.43 -20.06 35.56
C ASN A 319 10.12 -19.87 34.80
N LYS A 320 9.06 -19.57 35.55
CA LYS A 320 7.78 -19.18 34.95
C LYS A 320 7.87 -17.75 34.45
N THR A 321 7.36 -17.52 33.26
CA THR A 321 7.28 -16.22 32.64
C THR A 321 6.01 -16.11 31.79
N LEU A 322 5.65 -14.88 31.42
CA LEU A 322 4.53 -14.55 30.57
C LEU A 322 5.00 -14.02 29.22
N GLU A 323 4.32 -14.46 28.17
CA GLU A 323 4.35 -13.80 26.86
C GLU A 323 2.96 -13.27 26.56
N LEU A 324 2.86 -12.00 26.17
CA LEU A 324 1.58 -11.29 26.05
C LEU A 324 1.47 -10.58 24.71
N GLY A 325 0.38 -10.81 23.97
CA GLY A 325 0.13 -10.09 22.72
C GLY A 325 -0.34 -8.65 22.95
N SER A 326 -0.24 -7.80 21.93
CA SER A 326 -0.69 -6.40 21.99
C SER A 326 -2.11 -6.19 22.53
N VAL A 327 -2.33 -5.08 23.23
CA VAL A 327 -3.66 -4.65 23.68
C VAL A 327 -4.55 -4.28 22.49
N ARG A 328 -5.80 -4.74 22.51
CA ARG A 328 -6.85 -4.32 21.58
C ARG A 328 -8.10 -3.91 22.35
N ASN A 329 -8.99 -3.19 21.69
CA ASN A 329 -10.29 -2.85 22.26
C ASN A 329 -11.46 -3.17 21.32
N PHE A 330 -12.66 -3.19 21.89
CA PHE A 330 -13.93 -3.16 21.20
C PHE A 330 -14.95 -2.38 22.03
N ARG A 331 -16.09 -2.01 21.44
CA ARG A 331 -17.21 -1.38 22.14
C ARG A 331 -18.46 -2.21 21.95
N THR A 332 -19.18 -2.52 23.03
CA THR A 332 -20.49 -3.20 22.98
C THR A 332 -21.55 -2.30 22.30
N ASP A 333 -22.56 -2.95 21.73
CA ASP A 333 -23.59 -2.29 20.90
C ASP A 333 -24.60 -1.43 21.69
#